data_AF-A0A961YI22-F1
#
_entry.id   AF-A0A961YI22-F1
#
_cell.length_a   1.000
_cell.length_b   1.000
_cell.length_c   1.000
_cell.angle_alpha   90.00
_cell.angle_beta   90.00
_cell.angle_gamma   90.00
#
_symmetry.space_group_name_H-M   'P 1'
#
loop_
_entity.id
_entity.type
_entity.pdbx_description
1 polymer ?
#
loop_
_entity_poly.entity_id
_entity_poly.type
_entity_poly.pdbx_seq_one_letter_code
_entity_poly.pdbx_strand_id
1 'polypeptide(L)'
;SAKMARWGGFDHNAQSLRIVTRLERRYAEFDGLNLTWETLEGLVKHNGPLTDATGAPVARYAENGIPRSFTELSEQRDLWLWSWPSAEAQAAAIADDIAYDTHDIDDGLRAGLLTLDGLAELELPGRLLGEIRAEYPDLAEERVVHELTRRLITRLIEDVIGESLRRLDAIAPGSSDDVRKAGRQAVGFSDAMRSADDEIKRYLLRAVYRHDSVMAVMREAERVVARLFERYRGDPAALPPAWRPDPGLDEASAARRIADFLAGMTDRYAMAEYRRLCA
;
A
#
# COMPACT_ATOMS: atom_id res chain seq x y z
N SER A 1 11.73 -5.04 -5.82
CA SER A 1 11.93 -6.06 -6.89
C SER A 1 13.38 -6.49 -6.98
N ALA A 2 13.65 -7.80 -7.10
CA ALA A 2 15.00 -8.37 -7.21
C ALA A 2 15.80 -7.83 -8.41
N LYS A 3 15.13 -7.47 -9.51
CA LYS A 3 15.80 -6.91 -10.70
C LYS A 3 16.38 -5.52 -10.45
N MET A 4 15.82 -4.74 -9.54
CA MET A 4 16.33 -3.41 -9.19
C MET A 4 17.27 -3.41 -8.00
N ALA A 5 17.58 -4.56 -7.38
CA ALA A 5 18.38 -4.63 -6.14
C ALA A 5 19.75 -3.96 -6.29
N ARG A 6 20.41 -4.14 -7.45
CA ARG A 6 21.70 -3.50 -7.77
C ARG A 6 21.61 -1.98 -8.00
N TRP A 7 20.41 -1.45 -8.22
CA TRP A 7 20.16 -0.05 -8.59
C TRP A 7 19.23 0.66 -7.59
N GLY A 8 19.36 0.31 -6.31
CA GLY A 8 18.63 0.95 -5.20
C GLY A 8 17.22 0.43 -4.97
N GLY A 9 16.87 -0.74 -5.52
CA GLY A 9 15.60 -1.41 -5.27
C GLY A 9 14.38 -0.80 -5.98
N PHE A 10 13.21 -1.35 -5.69
CA PHE A 10 11.92 -0.82 -6.16
C PHE A 10 10.92 -1.01 -5.05
N ASP A 11 10.25 0.09 -4.69
CA ASP A 11 9.21 0.19 -3.66
C ASP A 11 8.02 0.94 -4.29
N HIS A 12 6.80 0.44 -4.09
CA HIS A 12 5.62 0.96 -4.78
C HIS A 12 5.23 2.35 -4.23
N ASN A 13 5.38 2.60 -2.93
CA ASN A 13 5.09 3.91 -2.33
C ASN A 13 6.10 4.97 -2.82
N ALA A 14 7.38 4.59 -2.92
CA ALA A 14 8.41 5.38 -3.56
C ALA A 14 8.08 5.69 -5.03
N GLN A 15 7.52 4.73 -5.76
CA GLN A 15 7.11 4.93 -7.15
C GLN A 15 5.91 5.87 -7.29
N SER A 16 4.88 5.73 -6.45
CA SER A 16 3.75 6.66 -6.40
C SER A 16 4.22 8.09 -6.20
N LEU A 17 5.19 8.30 -5.30
CA LEU A 17 5.79 9.61 -5.09
C LEU A 17 6.53 10.12 -6.33
N ARG A 18 7.30 9.27 -7.01
CA ARG A 18 7.98 9.64 -8.27
C ARG A 18 6.99 10.04 -9.35
N ILE A 19 5.85 9.36 -9.45
CA ILE A 19 4.80 9.70 -10.41
C ILE A 19 4.34 11.14 -10.20
N VAL A 20 3.91 11.46 -8.98
CA VAL A 20 3.32 12.77 -8.68
C VAL A 20 4.35 13.91 -8.56
N THR A 21 5.65 13.61 -8.43
CA THR A 21 6.71 14.62 -8.31
C THR A 21 7.60 14.77 -9.53
N ARG A 22 7.66 13.77 -10.43
CA ARG A 22 8.61 13.77 -11.56
C ARG A 22 8.06 13.21 -12.87
N LEU A 23 7.28 12.12 -12.84
CA LEU A 23 6.95 11.40 -14.08
C LEU A 23 5.73 11.97 -14.81
N GLU A 24 4.73 12.49 -14.08
CA GLU A 24 3.62 13.19 -14.71
C GLU A 24 4.11 14.49 -15.34
N ARG A 25 3.79 14.72 -16.61
CA ARG A 25 4.20 15.90 -17.38
C ARG A 25 2.99 16.54 -18.02
N ARG A 26 2.16 17.17 -17.17
CA ARG A 26 0.89 17.80 -17.55
C ARG A 26 0.95 19.32 -17.64
N TYR A 27 1.99 19.92 -17.07
CA TYR A 27 2.17 21.36 -16.97
C TYR A 27 3.45 21.79 -17.68
N ALA A 28 3.44 22.99 -18.28
CA ALA A 28 4.55 23.47 -19.09
C ALA A 28 5.77 23.92 -18.26
N GLU A 29 5.54 24.35 -17.01
CA GLU A 29 6.55 25.01 -16.18
C GLU A 29 7.32 24.05 -15.28
N PHE A 30 6.77 22.87 -15.01
CA PHE A 30 7.35 21.90 -14.07
C PHE A 30 6.93 20.46 -14.40
N ASP A 31 7.81 19.53 -14.03
CA ASP A 31 7.51 18.10 -13.96
C ASP A 31 6.73 17.79 -12.65
N GLY A 32 5.94 16.71 -12.67
CA GLY A 32 5.06 16.31 -11.59
C GLY A 32 3.73 17.07 -11.57
N LEU A 33 3.04 16.99 -10.43
CA LEU A 33 1.71 17.57 -10.20
C LEU A 33 1.72 18.76 -9.24
N ASN A 34 2.91 19.16 -8.75
CA ASN A 34 3.10 20.23 -7.78
C ASN A 34 2.10 20.19 -6.61
N LEU A 35 1.97 19.01 -5.99
CA LEU A 35 1.09 18.82 -4.84
C LEU A 35 1.55 19.65 -3.65
N THR A 36 0.62 19.94 -2.73
CA THR A 36 0.93 20.66 -1.50
C THR A 36 1.84 19.83 -0.60
N TRP A 37 2.47 20.50 0.35
CA TRP A 37 3.37 19.85 1.30
C TRP A 37 2.65 18.75 2.09
N GLU A 38 1.42 18.99 2.51
CA GLU A 38 0.62 18.08 3.35
C GLU A 38 0.24 16.80 2.59
N THR A 39 -0.07 16.91 1.29
CA THR A 39 -0.36 15.72 0.48
C THR A 39 0.90 14.87 0.30
N LEU A 40 2.05 15.49 0.04
CA LEU A 40 3.32 14.77 -0.10
C LEU A 40 3.76 14.15 1.24
N GLU A 41 3.58 14.87 2.33
CA GLU A 41 3.79 14.39 3.69
C GLU A 41 2.97 13.13 3.95
N GLY A 42 1.65 13.18 3.69
CA GLY A 42 0.75 12.06 3.89
C GLY A 42 1.18 10.84 3.09
N LEU A 43 1.52 11.01 1.81
CA LEU A 43 2.02 9.92 0.96
C LEU A 43 3.30 9.27 1.53
N VAL A 44 4.24 10.06 2.05
CA VAL A 44 5.52 9.54 2.57
C VAL A 44 5.37 8.89 3.93
N LYS A 45 4.59 9.51 4.83
CA LYS A 45 4.53 9.17 6.26
C LYS A 45 3.26 8.43 6.68
N HIS A 46 2.39 8.00 5.78
CA HIS A 46 1.11 7.33 6.12
C HIS A 46 1.27 6.15 7.09
N ASN A 47 2.40 5.42 7.03
CA ASN A 47 2.72 4.34 7.97
C ASN A 47 3.50 4.81 9.23
N GLY A 48 3.41 6.09 9.58
CA GLY A 48 4.14 6.71 10.69
C GLY A 48 5.54 7.24 10.30
N PRO A 49 6.31 7.73 11.29
CA PRO A 49 7.63 8.32 11.09
C PRO A 49 8.63 7.37 10.41
N LEU A 50 9.56 7.94 9.66
CA LEU A 50 10.65 7.22 8.97
C LEU A 50 11.96 7.30 9.77
N THR A 51 12.14 8.36 10.55
CA THR A 51 13.27 8.54 11.47
C THR A 51 12.79 8.80 12.89
N ASP A 52 13.70 8.77 13.85
CA ASP A 52 13.51 9.41 15.14
C ASP A 52 13.86 10.91 15.07
N ALA A 53 13.71 11.61 16.20
CA ALA A 53 14.01 13.04 16.32
C ALA A 53 15.50 13.40 16.13
N THR A 54 16.40 12.42 16.19
CA THR A 54 17.84 12.61 15.92
C THR A 54 18.18 12.43 14.44
N GLY A 55 17.22 11.97 13.63
CA GLY A 55 17.41 11.65 12.22
C GLY A 55 17.84 10.20 11.96
N ALA A 56 17.92 9.35 13.00
CA ALA A 56 18.23 7.95 12.81
C ALA A 56 17.00 7.19 12.28
N PRO A 57 17.15 6.27 11.29
CA PRO A 57 16.02 5.49 10.78
C PRO A 57 15.32 4.69 11.88
N VAL A 58 13.98 4.66 11.86
CA VAL A 58 13.21 3.79 12.78
C VAL A 58 13.42 2.31 12.41
N ALA A 59 13.02 1.39 13.29
CA ALA A 59 13.20 -0.06 13.12
C ALA A 59 12.82 -0.59 11.73
N ARG A 60 11.72 -0.11 11.14
CA ARG A 60 11.26 -0.49 9.79
C ARG A 60 12.29 -0.20 8.69
N TYR A 61 13.12 0.82 8.87
CA TYR A 61 14.13 1.26 7.89
C TYR A 61 15.57 1.07 8.39
N ALA A 62 15.77 0.46 9.56
CA ALA A 62 17.10 0.28 10.14
C ALA A 62 17.99 -0.65 9.29
N GLU A 63 17.41 -1.71 8.72
CA GLU A 63 18.15 -2.69 7.92
C GLU A 63 18.28 -2.28 6.45
N ASN A 64 17.17 -1.86 5.83
CA ASN A 64 17.10 -1.62 4.38
C ASN A 64 17.24 -0.14 3.99
N GLY A 65 17.33 0.76 4.97
CA GLY A 65 17.36 2.21 4.76
C GLY A 65 16.01 2.80 4.34
N ILE A 66 15.93 4.13 4.33
CA ILE A 66 14.77 4.86 3.83
C ILE A 66 14.83 4.91 2.29
N PRO A 67 13.72 4.66 1.57
CA PRO A 67 13.70 4.78 0.11
C PRO A 67 14.25 6.13 -0.38
N ARG A 68 15.17 6.08 -1.35
CA ARG A 68 15.89 7.25 -1.87
C ARG A 68 14.97 8.37 -2.36
N SER A 69 13.81 8.04 -2.94
CA SER A 69 12.84 9.05 -3.38
C SER A 69 12.26 9.85 -2.21
N PHE A 70 12.14 9.24 -1.02
CA PHE A 70 11.66 9.92 0.17
C PHE A 70 12.73 10.86 0.73
N THR A 71 13.98 10.42 0.79
CA THR A 71 15.09 11.27 1.26
C THR A 71 15.33 12.44 0.30
N GLU A 72 15.40 12.18 -1.02
CA GLU A 72 15.56 13.25 -2.03
C GLU A 72 14.43 14.28 -1.99
N LEU A 73 13.18 13.84 -1.77
CA LEU A 73 12.08 14.78 -1.64
C LEU A 73 12.19 15.57 -0.32
N SER A 74 12.55 14.90 0.78
CA SER A 74 12.72 15.54 2.08
C SER A 74 13.86 16.57 2.10
N GLU A 75 14.91 16.38 1.30
CA GLU A 75 15.98 17.36 1.10
C GLU A 75 15.48 18.62 0.36
N GLN A 76 14.53 18.46 -0.57
CA GLN A 76 13.95 19.57 -1.34
C GLN A 76 12.83 20.28 -0.58
N ARG A 77 12.07 19.53 0.20
CA ARG A 77 10.93 19.97 0.99
C ARG A 77 11.01 19.25 2.32
N ASP A 78 11.45 19.90 3.38
CA ASP A 78 11.56 19.27 4.69
C ASP A 78 10.21 18.67 5.14
N LEU A 79 10.04 17.35 5.02
CA LEU A 79 8.78 16.63 5.28
C LEU A 79 8.66 16.17 6.75
N TRP A 80 9.59 16.58 7.62
CA TRP A 80 9.65 16.18 9.03
C TRP A 80 9.52 14.67 9.20
N LEU A 81 10.44 13.91 8.58
CA LEU A 81 10.45 12.44 8.58
C LEU A 81 10.42 11.82 9.98
N TRP A 82 10.78 12.60 11.00
CA TRP A 82 10.80 12.23 12.41
C TRP A 82 9.44 12.35 13.13
N SER A 83 8.46 13.01 12.50
CA SER A 83 7.15 13.31 13.09
C SER A 83 6.05 12.41 12.51
N TRP A 84 4.93 12.27 13.23
CA TRP A 84 3.75 11.59 12.70
C TRP A 84 3.15 12.38 11.52
N PRO A 85 2.41 11.74 10.60
CA PRO A 85 1.66 12.45 9.57
C PRO A 85 0.43 13.16 10.16
N SER A 86 -0.22 14.01 9.37
CA SER A 86 -1.50 14.64 9.76
C SER A 86 -2.59 13.63 10.11
N ALA A 87 -3.63 14.06 10.83
CA ALA A 87 -4.77 13.21 11.16
C ALA A 87 -5.47 12.66 9.91
N GLU A 88 -5.60 13.46 8.85
CA GLU A 88 -6.19 13.07 7.57
C GLU A 88 -5.38 11.98 6.87
N ALA A 89 -4.05 12.08 6.88
CA ALA A 89 -3.18 11.06 6.32
C ALA A 89 -3.26 9.74 7.11
N GLN A 90 -3.38 9.80 8.44
CA GLN A 90 -3.62 8.62 9.27
C GLN A 90 -5.01 8.02 9.00
N ALA A 91 -6.03 8.85 8.82
CA ALA A 91 -7.39 8.42 8.47
C ALA A 91 -7.44 7.77 7.08
N ALA A 92 -6.72 8.30 6.10
CA ALA A 92 -6.60 7.70 4.78
C ALA A 92 -5.90 6.33 4.84
N ALA A 93 -4.83 6.21 5.62
CA ALA A 93 -4.09 4.95 5.78
C ALA A 93 -4.98 3.85 6.39
N ILE A 94 -5.69 4.15 7.48
CA ILE A 94 -6.55 3.15 8.13
C ILE A 94 -7.80 2.82 7.31
N ALA A 95 -8.30 3.77 6.51
CA ALA A 95 -9.41 3.52 5.59
C ALA A 95 -9.00 2.56 4.46
N ASP A 96 -7.78 2.69 3.95
CA ASP A 96 -7.21 1.77 2.96
C ASP A 96 -7.06 0.36 3.52
N ASP A 97 -6.51 0.22 4.74
CA ASP A 97 -6.41 -1.06 5.44
C ASP A 97 -7.79 -1.74 5.59
N ILE A 98 -8.79 -1.01 6.10
CA ILE A 98 -10.16 -1.53 6.27
C ILE A 98 -10.75 -1.98 4.93
N ALA A 99 -10.59 -1.17 3.88
CA ALA A 99 -11.12 -1.50 2.56
C ALA A 99 -10.45 -2.74 1.98
N TYR A 100 -9.14 -2.86 2.14
CA TYR A 100 -8.36 -3.98 1.63
C TYR A 100 -8.75 -5.30 2.31
N ASP A 101 -8.73 -5.35 3.65
CA ASP A 101 -9.03 -6.57 4.38
C ASP A 101 -10.48 -7.05 4.14
N THR A 102 -11.43 -6.11 4.08
CA THR A 102 -12.85 -6.46 3.91
C THR A 102 -13.20 -6.87 2.48
N HIS A 103 -12.59 -6.25 1.46
CA HIS A 103 -12.73 -6.72 0.08
C HIS A 103 -12.06 -8.06 -0.14
N ASP A 104 -10.87 -8.31 0.43
CA ASP A 104 -10.18 -9.58 0.25
C ASP A 104 -10.89 -10.75 0.95
N ILE A 105 -11.63 -10.48 2.04
CA ILE A 105 -12.55 -11.47 2.61
C ILE A 105 -13.70 -11.77 1.63
N ASP A 106 -14.36 -10.75 1.09
CA ASP A 106 -15.49 -10.90 0.15
C ASP A 106 -15.06 -11.65 -1.13
N ASP A 107 -13.96 -11.23 -1.74
CA ASP A 107 -13.39 -11.87 -2.93
C ASP A 107 -12.85 -13.27 -2.63
N GLY A 108 -12.22 -13.47 -1.46
CA GLY A 108 -11.76 -14.77 -1.01
C GLY A 108 -12.89 -15.78 -0.82
N LEU A 109 -14.03 -15.36 -0.27
CA LEU A 109 -15.23 -16.18 -0.14
C LEU A 109 -15.86 -16.48 -1.52
N ARG A 110 -15.98 -15.47 -2.39
CA ARG A 110 -16.51 -15.67 -3.77
C ARG A 110 -15.65 -16.59 -4.61
N ALA A 111 -14.33 -16.53 -4.44
CA ALA A 111 -13.38 -17.39 -5.12
C ALA A 111 -13.28 -18.81 -4.52
N GLY A 112 -13.98 -19.08 -3.41
CA GLY A 112 -13.90 -20.35 -2.68
C GLY A 112 -12.55 -20.60 -2.00
N LEU A 113 -11.74 -19.56 -1.82
CA LEU A 113 -10.46 -19.62 -1.09
C LEU A 113 -10.67 -19.55 0.42
N LEU A 114 -11.77 -18.92 0.84
CA LEU A 114 -12.21 -18.82 2.22
C LEU A 114 -13.53 -19.55 2.41
N THR A 115 -13.82 -19.93 3.65
CA THR A 115 -15.12 -20.49 4.05
C THR A 115 -15.65 -19.75 5.26
N LEU A 116 -16.98 -19.71 5.42
CA LEU A 116 -17.60 -19.12 6.61
C LEU A 116 -17.16 -19.84 7.90
N ASP A 117 -16.92 -21.15 7.83
CA ASP A 117 -16.45 -21.92 8.99
C ASP A 117 -15.02 -21.55 9.38
N GLY A 118 -14.13 -21.33 8.41
CA GLY A 118 -12.77 -20.86 8.68
C GLY A 118 -12.74 -19.44 9.25
N LEU A 119 -13.63 -18.56 8.79
CA LEU A 119 -13.80 -17.22 9.37
C LEU A 119 -14.43 -17.29 10.77
N ALA A 120 -15.28 -18.27 11.05
CA ALA A 120 -15.90 -18.44 12.35
C ALA A 120 -14.90 -18.79 13.47
N GLU A 121 -13.71 -19.26 13.12
CA GLU A 121 -12.61 -19.52 14.07
C GLU A 121 -11.94 -18.23 14.57
N LEU A 122 -12.09 -17.12 13.84
CA LEU A 122 -11.49 -15.83 14.19
C LEU A 122 -12.38 -15.07 15.18
N GLU A 123 -11.78 -14.27 16.06
CA GLU A 123 -12.51 -13.67 17.18
C GLU A 123 -13.63 -12.71 16.73
N LEU A 124 -13.31 -11.75 15.86
CA LEU A 124 -14.27 -10.74 15.40
C LEU A 124 -15.23 -11.31 14.35
N PRO A 125 -14.78 -11.92 13.23
CA PRO A 125 -15.68 -12.52 12.26
C PRO A 125 -16.57 -13.62 12.84
N GLY A 126 -16.05 -14.47 13.73
CA GLY A 126 -16.84 -15.53 14.37
C GLY A 126 -17.94 -14.99 15.29
N ARG A 127 -17.66 -13.93 16.05
CA ARG A 127 -18.68 -13.24 16.84
C ARG A 127 -19.79 -12.67 15.96
N LEU A 128 -19.42 -11.99 14.87
CA LEU A 128 -20.38 -11.41 13.93
C LEU A 128 -21.22 -12.50 13.24
N LEU A 129 -20.61 -13.62 12.85
CA LEU A 129 -21.33 -14.77 12.30
C LEU A 129 -22.31 -15.36 13.32
N GLY A 130 -21.93 -15.43 14.59
CA GLY A 130 -22.83 -15.82 15.68
C GLY A 130 -24.04 -14.89 15.82
N GLU A 131 -23.81 -13.57 15.79
CA GLU A 131 -24.88 -12.55 15.81
C GLU A 131 -25.82 -12.71 14.61
N ILE A 132 -25.28 -12.87 13.40
CA ILE A 132 -26.06 -13.01 12.16
C ILE A 132 -26.91 -14.29 12.20
N ARG A 133 -26.32 -15.42 12.58
CA ARG A 133 -27.01 -16.73 12.64
C ARG A 133 -28.10 -16.74 13.73
N ALA A 134 -27.91 -16.01 14.83
CA ALA A 134 -28.91 -15.87 15.87
C ALA A 134 -30.10 -14.99 15.43
N GLU A 135 -29.83 -13.90 14.71
CA GLU A 135 -30.85 -12.96 14.23
C GLU A 135 -31.59 -13.46 12.98
N TYR A 136 -30.89 -14.18 12.10
CA TYR A 136 -31.39 -14.67 10.81
C TYR A 136 -31.02 -16.16 10.59
N PRO A 137 -31.68 -17.11 11.28
CA PRO A 137 -31.30 -18.53 11.25
C PRO A 137 -31.45 -19.19 9.88
N ASP A 138 -32.41 -18.74 9.06
CA ASP A 138 -32.70 -19.29 7.74
C ASP A 138 -32.09 -18.45 6.59
N LEU A 139 -31.12 -17.59 6.90
CA LEU A 139 -30.52 -16.71 5.90
C LEU A 139 -29.66 -17.51 4.90
N ALA A 140 -29.91 -17.29 3.60
CA ALA A 140 -29.09 -17.88 2.54
C ALA A 140 -27.62 -17.49 2.70
N GLU A 141 -26.71 -18.43 2.44
CA GLU A 141 -25.26 -18.27 2.68
C GLU A 141 -24.67 -17.02 2.00
N GLU A 142 -25.05 -16.74 0.75
CA GLU A 142 -24.63 -15.53 0.02
C GLU A 142 -25.02 -14.24 0.77
N ARG A 143 -26.19 -14.22 1.42
CA ARG A 143 -26.62 -13.09 2.24
C ARG A 143 -25.90 -13.04 3.58
N VAL A 144 -25.51 -14.18 4.14
CA VAL A 144 -24.65 -14.24 5.33
C VAL A 144 -23.29 -13.61 5.03
N VAL A 145 -22.69 -13.91 3.87
CA VAL A 145 -21.44 -13.28 3.42
C VAL A 145 -21.58 -11.77 3.33
N HIS A 146 -22.60 -11.28 2.62
CA HIS A 146 -22.84 -9.84 2.49
C HIS A 146 -23.06 -9.15 3.85
N GLU A 147 -23.84 -9.77 4.74
CA GLU A 147 -24.12 -9.21 6.05
C GLU A 147 -22.86 -9.23 6.95
N LEU A 148 -22.05 -10.28 6.87
CA LEU A 148 -20.76 -10.36 7.57
C LEU A 148 -19.84 -9.21 7.14
N THR A 149 -19.62 -9.03 5.84
CA THR A 149 -18.76 -7.96 5.31
C THR A 149 -19.27 -6.58 5.75
N ARG A 150 -20.58 -6.34 5.64
CA ARG A 150 -21.20 -5.07 6.06
C ARG A 150 -21.01 -4.79 7.56
N ARG A 151 -21.25 -5.78 8.43
CA ARG A 151 -21.07 -5.62 9.87
C ARG A 151 -19.60 -5.47 10.25
N LEU A 152 -18.70 -6.20 9.59
CA LEU A 152 -17.26 -6.10 9.82
C LEU A 152 -16.76 -4.68 9.52
N ILE A 153 -17.07 -4.14 8.34
CA ILE A 153 -16.76 -2.74 7.97
C ILE A 153 -17.30 -1.77 9.03
N THR A 154 -18.56 -1.96 9.43
CA THR A 154 -19.21 -1.10 10.43
C THR A 154 -18.44 -1.10 11.76
N ARG A 155 -18.11 -2.28 12.30
CA ARG A 155 -17.40 -2.39 13.59
C ARG A 155 -15.98 -1.84 13.52
N LEU A 156 -15.28 -2.04 12.40
CA LEU A 156 -13.93 -1.48 12.19
C LEU A 156 -13.98 0.05 12.19
N ILE A 157 -14.91 0.65 11.44
CA ILE A 157 -15.06 2.10 11.35
C ILE A 157 -15.49 2.71 12.69
N GLU A 158 -16.46 2.10 13.38
CA GLU A 158 -16.93 2.56 14.69
C GLU A 158 -15.80 2.56 15.74
N ASP A 159 -14.97 1.51 15.75
CA ASP A 159 -13.80 1.44 16.63
C ASP A 159 -12.77 2.53 16.32
N VAL A 160 -12.42 2.72 15.04
CA VAL A 160 -11.49 3.79 14.63
C VAL A 160 -12.01 5.14 15.07
N ILE A 161 -13.29 5.46 14.82
CA ILE A 161 -13.86 6.75 15.23
C ILE A 161 -13.78 6.91 16.75
N GLY A 162 -14.26 5.90 17.50
CA GLY A 162 -14.30 5.96 18.96
C GLY A 162 -12.91 6.10 19.58
N GLU A 163 -11.95 5.29 19.16
CA GLU A 163 -10.58 5.34 19.67
C GLU A 163 -9.84 6.61 19.25
N SER A 164 -10.01 7.05 18.00
CA SER A 164 -9.35 8.27 17.51
C SER A 164 -9.84 9.50 18.26
N LEU A 165 -11.15 9.60 18.55
CA LEU A 165 -11.67 10.68 19.39
C LEU A 165 -11.05 10.65 20.79
N ARG A 166 -10.94 9.49 21.45
CA ARG A 166 -10.25 9.37 22.74
C ARG A 166 -8.79 9.83 22.69
N ARG A 167 -8.07 9.46 21.64
CA ARG A 167 -6.66 9.86 21.44
C ARG A 167 -6.53 11.35 21.21
N LEU A 168 -7.40 11.93 20.38
CA LEU A 168 -7.43 13.36 20.09
C LEU A 168 -7.77 14.18 21.33
N ASP A 169 -8.73 13.74 22.15
CA ASP A 169 -9.04 14.38 23.44
C ASP A 169 -7.83 14.38 24.38
N ALA A 170 -7.07 13.27 24.40
CA ALA A 170 -5.85 13.16 25.20
C ALA A 170 -4.66 13.94 24.63
N ILE A 171 -4.62 14.22 23.32
CA ILE A 171 -3.62 15.07 22.68
C ILE A 171 -3.99 16.55 22.86
N ALA A 172 -5.29 16.87 22.86
CA ALA A 172 -5.86 18.22 22.87
C ALA A 172 -5.18 19.18 21.86
N PRO A 173 -5.13 18.83 20.56
CA PRO A 173 -4.40 19.60 19.57
C PRO A 173 -5.05 20.96 19.33
N GLY A 174 -4.24 22.03 19.31
CA GLY A 174 -4.66 23.36 18.86
C GLY A 174 -4.43 23.59 17.36
N SER A 175 -3.65 22.71 16.73
CA SER A 175 -3.25 22.78 15.33
C SER A 175 -2.97 21.39 14.75
N SER A 176 -2.88 21.28 13.42
CA SER A 176 -2.47 20.04 12.75
C SER A 176 -1.04 19.63 13.09
N ASP A 177 -0.17 20.58 13.38
CA ASP A 177 1.20 20.32 13.79
C ASP A 177 1.30 19.69 15.19
N ASP A 178 0.36 19.98 16.08
CA ASP A 178 0.31 19.32 17.39
C ASP A 178 0.04 17.83 17.23
N VAL A 179 -0.77 17.43 16.24
CA VAL A 179 -0.99 16.02 15.88
C VAL A 179 0.32 15.38 15.38
N ARG A 180 1.05 16.05 14.49
CA ARG A 180 2.34 15.55 13.95
C ARG A 180 3.38 15.37 15.05
N LYS A 181 3.42 16.31 15.99
CA LYS A 181 4.42 16.38 17.08
C LYS A 181 3.98 15.66 18.35
N ALA A 182 2.79 15.06 18.39
CA ALA A 182 2.25 14.34 19.54
C ALA A 182 3.09 13.12 19.97
N GLY A 183 4.01 12.66 19.10
CA GLY A 183 4.88 11.51 19.37
C GLY A 183 4.17 10.16 19.32
N ARG A 184 2.87 10.13 19.01
CA ARG A 184 2.05 8.92 18.92
C ARG A 184 0.99 9.05 17.82
N GLN A 185 0.48 7.90 17.37
CA GLN A 185 -0.66 7.83 16.44
C GLN A 185 -1.90 8.48 17.07
N ALA A 186 -2.58 9.34 16.31
CA ALA A 186 -3.82 9.99 16.72
C ALA A 186 -5.06 9.26 16.17
N VAL A 187 -4.98 8.74 14.95
CA VAL A 187 -6.10 8.04 14.28
C VAL A 187 -5.74 6.58 14.04
N GLY A 188 -6.57 5.65 14.51
CA GLY A 188 -6.41 4.22 14.26
C GLY A 188 -7.20 3.35 15.25
N PHE A 189 -7.08 2.04 15.08
CA PHE A 189 -7.75 1.04 15.92
C PHE A 189 -7.36 1.11 17.39
N SER A 190 -8.30 0.73 18.25
CA SER A 190 -8.02 0.31 19.63
C SER A 190 -7.12 -0.91 19.66
N ASP A 191 -6.46 -1.19 20.80
CA ASP A 191 -5.57 -2.36 20.92
C ASP A 191 -6.30 -3.69 20.71
N ALA A 192 -7.56 -3.77 21.16
CA ALA A 192 -8.41 -4.93 20.94
C ALA A 192 -8.73 -5.12 19.45
N MET A 193 -9.12 -4.04 18.76
CA MET A 193 -9.45 -4.12 17.34
C MET A 193 -8.22 -4.38 16.48
N ARG A 194 -7.07 -3.78 16.81
CA ARG A 194 -5.78 -4.08 16.18
C ARG A 194 -5.42 -5.56 16.30
N SER A 195 -5.66 -6.17 17.45
CA SER A 195 -5.39 -7.61 17.64
C SER A 195 -6.28 -8.49 16.77
N ALA A 196 -7.57 -8.11 16.60
CA ALA A 196 -8.50 -8.80 15.71
C ALA A 196 -8.13 -8.60 14.23
N ASP A 197 -7.71 -7.39 13.84
CA ASP A 197 -7.21 -7.05 12.51
C ASP A 197 -5.95 -7.87 12.16
N ASP A 198 -4.97 -7.92 13.06
CA ASP A 198 -3.76 -8.75 12.91
C ASP A 198 -4.10 -10.24 12.74
N GLU A 199 -5.16 -10.72 13.39
CA GLU A 199 -5.67 -12.09 13.20
C GLU A 199 -6.27 -12.32 11.81
N ILE A 200 -7.12 -11.41 11.35
CA ILE A 200 -7.69 -11.44 10.00
C ILE A 200 -6.56 -11.43 8.95
N LYS A 201 -5.60 -10.50 9.07
CA LYS A 201 -4.45 -10.39 8.15
C LYS A 201 -3.62 -11.66 8.10
N ARG A 202 -3.35 -12.29 9.26
CA ARG A 202 -2.64 -13.58 9.33
C ARG A 202 -3.43 -14.69 8.65
N TYR A 203 -4.75 -14.71 8.82
CA TYR A 203 -5.62 -15.68 8.19
C TYR A 203 -5.63 -15.51 6.66
N LEU A 204 -5.84 -14.29 6.16
CA LEU A 204 -5.81 -13.94 4.73
C LEU A 204 -4.45 -14.28 4.09
N LEU A 205 -3.35 -13.98 4.78
CA LEU A 205 -2.01 -14.33 4.30
C LEU A 205 -1.84 -15.82 4.06
N ARG A 206 -2.38 -16.65 4.95
CA ARG A 206 -2.30 -18.10 4.84
C ARG A 206 -3.26 -18.66 3.80
N ALA A 207 -4.52 -18.23 3.83
CA ALA A 207 -5.61 -18.85 3.08
C ALA A 207 -5.77 -18.30 1.66
N VAL A 208 -5.45 -17.01 1.45
CA VAL A 208 -5.62 -16.33 0.16
C VAL A 208 -4.27 -16.09 -0.52
N TYR A 209 -3.40 -15.24 0.04
CA TYR A 209 -2.20 -14.80 -0.67
C TYR A 209 -1.17 -15.92 -0.90
N ARG A 210 -1.11 -16.92 0.00
CA ARG A 210 -0.24 -18.10 -0.13
C ARG A 210 -0.90 -19.28 -0.83
N HIS A 211 -2.14 -19.13 -1.29
CA HIS A 211 -2.83 -20.20 -2.01
C HIS A 211 -2.10 -20.53 -3.32
N ASP A 212 -2.00 -21.81 -3.68
CA ASP A 212 -1.20 -22.26 -4.81
C ASP A 212 -1.62 -21.64 -6.15
N SER A 213 -2.93 -21.45 -6.36
CA SER A 213 -3.46 -20.79 -7.56
C SER A 213 -3.04 -19.33 -7.65
N VAL A 214 -3.10 -18.57 -6.54
CA VAL A 214 -2.69 -17.16 -6.47
C VAL A 214 -1.17 -17.07 -6.69
N MET A 215 -0.41 -17.91 -6.00
CA MET A 215 1.05 -17.95 -6.12
C MET A 215 1.50 -18.37 -7.53
N ALA A 216 0.74 -19.20 -8.24
CA ALA A 216 1.03 -19.55 -9.63
C ALA A 216 0.92 -18.33 -10.56
N VAL A 217 -0.15 -17.54 -10.41
CA VAL A 217 -0.34 -16.30 -11.17
C VAL A 217 0.75 -15.28 -10.82
N MET A 218 1.11 -15.12 -9.55
CA MET A 218 2.19 -14.21 -9.13
C MET A 218 3.55 -14.61 -9.72
N ARG A 219 3.90 -15.90 -9.71
CA ARG A 219 5.14 -16.38 -10.35
C ARG A 219 5.16 -16.11 -11.85
N GLU A 220 4.02 -16.17 -12.53
CA GLU A 220 3.92 -15.80 -13.94
C GLU A 220 4.11 -14.30 -14.15
N ALA A 221 3.43 -13.47 -13.37
CA ALA A 221 3.58 -12.01 -13.43
C ALA A 221 5.02 -11.57 -13.16
N GLU A 222 5.69 -12.14 -12.15
CA GLU A 222 7.11 -11.89 -11.87
C GLU A 222 8.00 -12.25 -13.06
N ARG A 223 7.74 -13.39 -13.70
CA ARG A 223 8.49 -13.84 -14.88
C ARG A 223 8.30 -12.86 -16.05
N VAL A 224 7.07 -12.42 -16.29
CA VAL A 224 6.72 -11.48 -17.35
C VAL A 224 7.47 -10.15 -17.15
N VAL A 225 7.35 -9.55 -15.96
CA VAL A 225 8.01 -8.27 -15.64
C VAL A 225 9.53 -8.42 -15.71
N ALA A 226 10.09 -9.51 -15.19
CA ALA A 226 11.52 -9.77 -15.24
C ALA A 226 12.03 -9.90 -16.68
N ARG A 227 11.28 -10.56 -17.56
CA ARG A 227 11.69 -10.76 -18.96
C ARG A 227 11.59 -9.47 -19.76
N LEU A 228 10.54 -8.69 -19.56
CA LEU A 228 10.39 -7.37 -20.17
C LEU A 228 11.52 -6.43 -19.74
N PHE A 229 11.87 -6.41 -18.45
CA PHE A 229 12.99 -5.61 -17.96
C PHE A 229 14.30 -5.96 -18.67
N GLU A 230 14.65 -7.25 -18.77
CA GLU A 230 15.86 -7.67 -19.48
C GLU A 230 15.81 -7.36 -20.97
N ARG A 231 14.64 -7.50 -21.61
CA ARG A 231 14.46 -7.19 -23.03
C ARG A 231 14.71 -5.71 -23.30
N TYR A 232 14.11 -4.82 -22.52
CA TYR A 232 14.31 -3.37 -22.68
C TYR A 232 15.72 -2.93 -22.32
N ARG A 233 16.39 -3.61 -21.39
CA ARG A 233 17.80 -3.33 -21.05
C ARG A 233 18.75 -3.78 -22.16
N GLY A 234 18.51 -4.96 -22.74
CA GLY A 234 19.33 -5.50 -23.83
C GLY A 234 19.10 -4.83 -25.19
N ASP A 235 17.92 -4.27 -25.40
CA ASP A 235 17.54 -3.55 -26.62
C ASP A 235 16.69 -2.32 -26.27
N PRO A 236 17.33 -1.17 -25.96
CA PRO A 236 16.61 0.06 -25.65
C PRO A 236 15.70 0.55 -26.78
N ALA A 237 15.93 0.15 -28.03
CA ALA A 237 15.06 0.53 -29.15
C ALA A 237 13.68 -0.14 -29.06
N ALA A 238 13.54 -1.23 -28.29
CA ALA A 238 12.26 -1.88 -28.01
C ALA A 238 11.33 -1.02 -27.13
N LEU A 239 11.87 -0.05 -26.38
CA LEU A 239 11.07 0.94 -25.65
C LEU A 239 10.42 1.95 -26.60
N PRO A 240 9.22 2.45 -26.27
CA PRO A 240 8.65 3.61 -26.95
C PRO A 240 9.64 4.79 -26.94
N PRO A 241 9.71 5.62 -28.01
CA PRO A 241 10.72 6.68 -28.13
C PRO A 241 10.85 7.59 -26.92
N ALA A 242 9.72 7.98 -26.29
CA ALA A 242 9.71 8.84 -25.11
C ALA A 242 10.34 8.20 -23.85
N TRP A 243 10.41 6.87 -23.80
CA TRP A 243 10.93 6.11 -22.65
C TRP A 243 12.34 5.58 -22.87
N ARG A 244 12.91 5.75 -24.07
CA ARG A 244 14.29 5.35 -24.34
C ARG A 244 15.26 6.15 -23.46
N PRO A 245 16.20 5.51 -22.76
CA PRO A 245 17.25 6.22 -22.04
C PRO A 245 18.03 7.15 -22.98
N ASP A 246 18.30 8.37 -22.52
CA ASP A 246 19.12 9.32 -23.26
C ASP A 246 20.57 8.80 -23.39
N PRO A 247 21.25 9.05 -24.52
CA PRO A 247 22.66 8.68 -24.68
C PRO A 247 23.53 9.30 -23.58
N GLY A 248 24.29 8.47 -22.86
CA GLY A 248 25.21 8.91 -21.82
C GLY A 248 24.65 8.88 -20.38
N LEU A 249 23.39 8.47 -20.18
CA LEU A 249 22.90 8.12 -18.85
C LEU A 249 23.72 6.97 -18.25
N ASP A 250 23.98 7.03 -16.95
CA ASP A 250 24.58 5.92 -16.23
C ASP A 250 23.63 4.70 -16.19
N GLU A 251 24.20 3.51 -15.94
CA GLU A 251 23.45 2.25 -15.97
C GLU A 251 22.29 2.23 -14.94
N ALA A 252 22.47 2.85 -13.77
CA ALA A 252 21.44 2.88 -12.74
C ALA A 252 20.26 3.77 -13.13
N SER A 253 20.54 4.93 -13.72
CA SER A 253 19.54 5.86 -14.24
C SER A 253 18.78 5.27 -15.42
N ALA A 254 19.47 4.57 -16.33
CA ALA A 254 18.83 3.85 -17.43
C ALA A 254 17.92 2.72 -16.92
N ALA A 255 18.40 1.91 -15.97
CA ALA A 255 17.61 0.85 -15.34
C ALA A 255 16.37 1.42 -14.62
N ARG A 256 16.51 2.55 -13.93
CA ARG A 256 15.40 3.23 -13.27
C ARG A 256 14.34 3.68 -14.28
N ARG A 257 14.73 4.26 -15.42
CA ARG A 257 13.78 4.69 -16.46
C ARG A 257 12.98 3.51 -17.04
N ILE A 258 13.63 2.35 -17.21
CA ILE A 258 12.94 1.11 -17.59
C ILE A 258 11.95 0.67 -16.50
N ALA A 259 12.36 0.71 -15.23
CA ALA A 259 11.48 0.38 -14.13
C ALA A 259 10.28 1.32 -14.03
N ASP A 260 10.49 2.62 -14.25
CA ASP A 260 9.41 3.63 -14.29
C ASP A 260 8.40 3.32 -15.41
N PHE A 261 8.89 2.95 -16.60
CA PHE A 261 8.03 2.55 -17.71
C PHE A 261 7.22 1.28 -17.40
N LEU A 262 7.87 0.25 -16.85
CA LEU A 262 7.21 -1.01 -16.49
C LEU A 262 6.15 -0.81 -15.39
N ALA A 263 6.46 -0.01 -14.37
CA ALA A 263 5.54 0.28 -13.28
C ALA A 263 4.32 1.10 -13.73
N GLY A 264 4.44 1.83 -14.85
CA GLY A 264 3.32 2.56 -15.48
C GLY A 264 2.44 1.70 -16.40
N MET A 265 2.77 0.42 -16.60
CA MET A 265 1.97 -0.46 -17.46
C MET A 265 0.73 -0.98 -16.74
N THR A 266 -0.37 -1.11 -17.49
CA THR A 266 -1.48 -1.97 -17.07
C THR A 266 -1.14 -3.44 -17.34
N ASP A 267 -1.71 -4.37 -16.59
CA ASP A 267 -1.50 -5.81 -16.77
C ASP A 267 -1.74 -6.26 -18.21
N ARG A 268 -2.82 -5.79 -18.82
CA ARG A 268 -3.17 -6.10 -20.21
C ARG A 268 -2.11 -5.62 -21.19
N TYR A 269 -1.53 -4.43 -20.95
CA TYR A 269 -0.47 -3.88 -21.78
C TYR A 269 0.85 -4.65 -21.58
N ALA A 270 1.23 -4.95 -20.33
CA ALA A 270 2.42 -5.73 -20.03
C ALA A 270 2.37 -7.12 -20.69
N MET A 271 1.22 -7.80 -20.63
CA MET A 271 1.02 -9.11 -21.29
C MET A 271 1.02 -9.01 -22.82
N ALA A 272 0.57 -7.90 -23.40
CA ALA A 272 0.65 -7.66 -24.85
C ALA A 272 2.10 -7.43 -25.30
N GLU A 273 2.84 -6.58 -24.58
CA GLU A 273 4.26 -6.32 -24.84
C GLU A 273 5.11 -7.58 -24.66
N TYR A 274 4.84 -8.37 -23.62
CA TYR A 274 5.55 -9.63 -23.39
C TYR A 274 5.37 -10.60 -24.56
N ARG A 275 4.15 -10.76 -25.06
CA ARG A 275 3.86 -11.59 -26.24
C ARG A 275 4.52 -11.07 -27.51
N ARG A 276 4.64 -9.75 -27.67
CA ARG A 276 5.25 -9.12 -28.84
C ARG A 276 6.77 -9.21 -28.85
N LEU A 277 7.40 -9.15 -27.67
CA LEU A 277 8.83 -8.90 -27.54
C LEU A 277 9.62 -10.07 -26.96
N CYS A 278 8.97 -10.97 -26.23
CA CYS A 278 9.64 -11.98 -25.39
C CYS A 278 9.11 -13.41 -25.57
N ALA A 279 7.88 -13.57 -26.08
CA ALA A 279 7.33 -14.88 -26.47
C ALA A 279 7.82 -15.26 -27.87
#